data_AF-A0ABD3W9C3-F1
#
_entry.id   AF-A0ABD3W9C3-F1
#
_cell.length_a   1.000
_cell.length_b   1.000
_cell.length_c   1.000
_cell.angle_alpha   90.00
_cell.angle_beta   90.00
_cell.angle_gamma   90.00
#
_symmetry.space_group_name_H-M   'P 1'
#
loop_
_entity.id
_entity.type
_entity.pdbx_description
1 polymer ?
#
loop_
_entity_poly.entity_id
_entity_poly.type
_entity_poly.pdbx_seq_one_letter_code
_entity_poly.pdbx_strand_id
1 'polypeptide(L)'
;MVETRKCKILTFRKKDDKSSLFIECCLSHEVDDRVAELTRKGLVEIPSSRSKDLAIRESQKIDIVLKGAITYIKEINRAYHCITYLTCCSHNYTSFPVRLVKEAGTVPHAIIEYESVNSGREILHQVHYTPERYHGSRVTFVPDTPRETS
;
A
#
# COMPACT_ATOMS: atom_id res chain seq x y z
N MET A 1 -6.61 32.59 -2.28
CA MET A 1 -7.29 31.44 -2.91
C MET A 1 -6.58 30.18 -2.42
N VAL A 2 -7.32 29.13 -2.04
CA VAL A 2 -6.69 27.84 -1.70
C VAL A 2 -6.41 27.11 -3.00
N GLU A 3 -5.13 26.99 -3.34
CA GLU A 3 -4.71 26.31 -4.56
C GLU A 3 -5.12 24.84 -4.50
N THR A 4 -5.80 24.39 -5.56
CA THR A 4 -6.25 23.00 -5.70
C THR A 4 -5.56 22.41 -6.91
N ARG A 5 -5.01 21.21 -6.77
CA ARG A 5 -4.33 20.48 -7.84
C ARG A 5 -5.06 19.18 -8.12
N LYS A 6 -4.94 18.74 -9.38
CA LYS A 6 -5.51 17.50 -9.87
C LYS A 6 -4.48 16.39 -9.68
N CYS A 7 -4.74 15.50 -8.73
CA CYS A 7 -3.78 14.51 -8.25
C CYS A 7 -4.32 13.08 -8.37
N LYS A 8 -3.42 12.11 -8.30
CA LYS A 8 -3.75 10.70 -8.09
C LYS A 8 -2.98 10.14 -6.91
N ILE A 9 -3.62 9.21 -6.21
CA ILE A 9 -2.98 8.37 -5.22
C ILE A 9 -2.53 7.07 -5.91
N LEU A 10 -1.30 6.68 -5.65
CA LEU A 10 -0.65 5.47 -6.17
C LEU A 10 -0.17 4.62 -4.99
N THR A 11 -0.22 3.30 -5.14
CA THR A 11 0.17 2.35 -4.09
C THR A 11 1.15 1.32 -4.63
N PHE A 12 2.26 1.14 -3.92
CA PHE A 12 3.32 0.23 -4.30
C PHE A 12 3.76 -0.62 -3.11
N ARG A 13 4.41 -1.74 -3.42
CA ARG A 13 5.16 -2.58 -2.49
C ARG A 13 6.60 -2.72 -2.95
N LYS A 14 7.54 -3.05 -2.06
CA LYS A 14 8.87 -3.46 -2.51
C LYS A 14 8.80 -4.84 -3.16
N LYS A 15 9.57 -5.06 -4.22
CA LYS A 15 9.62 -6.33 -4.95
C LYS A 15 10.03 -7.50 -4.05
N ASP A 16 11.06 -7.29 -3.23
CA ASP A 16 11.65 -8.33 -2.38
C ASP A 16 11.10 -8.32 -0.94
N ASP A 17 10.48 -7.21 -0.53
CA ASP A 17 9.86 -7.04 0.78
C ASP A 17 8.38 -6.65 0.65
N LYS A 18 7.52 -7.66 0.68
CA LYS A 18 6.06 -7.49 0.61
C LYS A 18 5.46 -6.95 1.91
N SER A 19 6.27 -6.72 2.95
CA SER A 19 5.84 -6.19 4.24
C SER A 19 5.97 -4.67 4.35
N SER A 20 6.19 -3.97 3.24
CA SER A 20 6.25 -2.50 3.19
C SER A 20 5.29 -1.94 2.14
N LEU A 21 4.51 -0.93 2.53
CA LEU A 21 3.72 -0.11 1.61
C LEU A 21 4.45 1.19 1.31
N PHE A 22 4.38 1.61 0.06
CA PHE A 22 4.79 2.93 -0.41
C PHE A 22 3.59 3.57 -1.10
N ILE A 23 3.16 4.73 -0.60
CA ILE A 23 1.94 5.41 -1.07
C ILE A 23 2.33 6.83 -1.45
N GLU A 24 1.92 7.26 -2.64
CA GLU A 24 2.28 8.56 -3.19
C GLU A 24 1.05 9.26 -3.74
N CYS A 25 0.91 10.54 -3.40
CA CYS A 25 0.02 11.49 -4.04
C CYS A 25 0.86 12.36 -5.00
N CYS A 26 0.61 12.23 -6.30
CA CYS A 26 1.32 12.94 -7.36
C CYS A 26 0.35 13.65 -8.29
N LEU A 27 0.84 14.57 -9.14
CA LEU A 27 0.03 15.25 -10.13
C LEU A 27 -0.47 14.26 -11.19
N SER A 28 -1.73 14.37 -11.61
CA SER A 28 -2.35 13.40 -12.52
C SER A 28 -1.61 13.23 -13.85
N HIS A 29 -0.90 14.25 -14.33
CA HIS A 29 -0.14 14.20 -15.58
C HIS A 29 1.26 13.58 -15.46
N GLU A 30 1.75 13.37 -14.23
CA GLU A 30 3.09 12.81 -13.97
C GLU A 30 3.04 11.30 -13.67
N VAL A 31 1.84 10.70 -13.66
CA VAL A 31 1.61 9.35 -13.13
C VAL A 31 2.46 8.30 -13.85
N ASP A 32 2.50 8.33 -15.19
CA ASP A 32 3.22 7.30 -15.95
C ASP A 32 4.75 7.43 -15.75
N ASP A 33 5.26 8.66 -15.71
CA ASP A 33 6.68 8.92 -15.41
C ASP A 33 7.04 8.44 -14.00
N ARG A 34 6.14 8.68 -13.02
CA ARG A 34 6.33 8.25 -11.64
C ARG A 34 6.27 6.75 -11.47
N VAL A 35 5.34 6.08 -12.12
CA VAL A 35 5.29 4.60 -12.11
C VAL A 35 6.58 4.03 -12.70
N ALA A 36 7.06 4.57 -13.83
CA ALA A 36 8.31 4.11 -14.44
C ALA A 36 9.53 4.36 -13.52
N GLU A 37 9.62 5.51 -12.86
CA GLU A 37 10.67 5.80 -11.90
C GLU A 37 10.65 4.87 -10.69
N LEU A 38 9.49 4.70 -10.04
CA LEU A 38 9.33 3.85 -8.86
C LEU A 38 9.58 2.37 -9.20
N THR A 39 9.19 1.94 -10.40
CA THR A 39 9.49 0.59 -10.91
C THR A 39 11.00 0.36 -11.05
N ARG A 40 11.74 1.34 -11.60
CA ARG A 40 13.22 1.28 -11.67
C ARG A 40 13.87 1.24 -10.29
N LYS A 41 13.22 1.78 -9.26
CA LYS A 41 13.65 1.71 -7.86
C LYS A 41 13.27 0.40 -7.15
N GLY A 42 12.70 -0.57 -7.87
CA GLY A 42 12.34 -1.88 -7.31
C GLY A 42 10.99 -1.90 -6.58
N LEU A 43 10.15 -0.89 -6.79
CA LEU A 43 8.77 -0.89 -6.33
C LEU A 43 7.85 -1.53 -7.37
N VAL A 44 6.84 -2.25 -6.91
CA VAL A 44 5.83 -2.90 -7.73
C VAL A 44 4.48 -2.29 -7.39
N GLU A 45 3.82 -1.77 -8.41
CA GLU A 45 2.48 -1.20 -8.27
C GLU A 45 1.48 -2.29 -7.84
N ILE A 46 0.63 -1.97 -6.87
CA ILE A 46 -0.46 -2.86 -6.48
C ILE A 46 -1.57 -2.78 -7.55
N PRO A 47 -2.22 -3.90 -7.94
CA PRO A 47 -3.35 -3.86 -8.86
C PRO A 47 -4.43 -2.89 -8.37
N SER A 48 -5.01 -2.12 -9.30
CA SER A 48 -6.03 -1.10 -9.01
C SER A 48 -5.55 0.01 -8.06
N SER A 49 -4.23 0.23 -7.94
CA SER A 49 -3.72 1.26 -7.03
C SER A 49 -4.05 2.68 -7.42
N ARG A 50 -4.15 2.96 -8.73
CA ARG A 50 -4.31 4.31 -9.26
C ARG A 50 -5.71 4.81 -8.97
N SER A 51 -5.82 5.89 -8.21
CA SER A 51 -7.11 6.54 -7.99
C SER A 51 -7.65 7.20 -9.26
N LYS A 52 -8.95 7.51 -9.25
CA LYS A 52 -9.49 8.57 -10.10
C LYS A 52 -8.78 9.89 -9.81
N ASP A 53 -8.99 10.88 -10.67
CA ASP A 53 -8.46 12.21 -10.41
C ASP A 53 -9.15 12.84 -9.20
N LEU A 54 -8.35 13.31 -8.26
CA LEU A 54 -8.79 13.91 -7.02
C LEU A 54 -8.40 15.40 -7.02
N ALA A 55 -9.31 16.24 -6.54
CA ALA A 55 -9.04 17.64 -6.29
C ALA A 55 -8.46 17.78 -4.88
N ILE A 56 -7.13 17.85 -4.78
CA ILE A 56 -6.42 17.93 -3.50
C ILE A 56 -5.96 19.36 -3.25
N ARG A 57 -6.17 19.86 -2.04
CA ARG A 57 -5.82 21.22 -1.60
C ARG A 57 -4.49 21.24 -0.87
N GLU A 58 -3.84 22.40 -0.86
CA GLU A 58 -2.68 22.67 -0.03
C GLU A 58 -2.93 22.27 1.45
N SER A 59 -1.96 21.59 2.04
CA SER A 59 -1.97 21.07 3.41
C SER A 59 -3.11 20.08 3.73
N GLN A 60 -3.82 19.56 2.72
CA GLN A 60 -4.82 18.53 2.92
C GLN A 60 -4.16 17.23 3.40
N LYS A 61 -4.74 16.62 4.44
CA LYS A 61 -4.28 15.34 4.97
C LYS A 61 -5.13 14.19 4.43
N ILE A 62 -4.44 13.17 3.95
CA ILE A 62 -5.02 11.92 3.48
C ILE A 62 -4.59 10.84 4.47
N ASP A 63 -5.52 10.35 5.27
CA ASP A 63 -5.29 9.21 6.16
C ASP A 63 -5.36 7.91 5.35
N ILE A 64 -4.48 6.97 5.68
CA ILE A 64 -4.42 5.66 5.05
C ILE A 64 -4.97 4.68 6.06
N VAL A 65 -6.08 4.03 5.76
CA VAL A 65 -6.77 3.06 6.61
C VAL A 65 -6.57 1.65 6.08
N LEU A 66 -6.05 0.75 6.93
CA LEU A 66 -5.81 -0.66 6.61
C LEU A 66 -6.91 -1.56 7.18
N LYS A 67 -7.49 -2.42 6.34
CA LYS A 67 -8.53 -3.40 6.74
C LYS A 67 -8.25 -4.79 6.15
N GLY A 68 -8.86 -5.81 6.75
CA GLY A 68 -8.75 -7.20 6.30
C GLY A 68 -7.42 -7.84 6.66
N ALA A 69 -6.80 -8.54 5.71
CA ALA A 69 -5.57 -9.32 5.89
C ALA A 69 -4.28 -8.48 6.03
N ILE A 70 -4.40 -7.20 6.37
CA ILE A 70 -3.27 -6.27 6.55
C ILE A 70 -3.56 -5.34 7.74
N THR A 71 -2.54 -5.06 8.54
CA THR A 71 -2.64 -4.14 9.67
C THR A 71 -1.32 -3.40 9.90
N TYR A 72 -1.38 -2.31 10.67
CA TYR A 72 -0.19 -1.55 11.04
C TYR A 72 0.66 -2.32 12.04
N ILE A 73 1.95 -2.00 12.03
CA ILE A 73 2.86 -2.31 13.12
C ILE A 73 2.63 -1.25 14.22
N LYS A 74 2.21 -1.66 15.43
CA LYS A 74 1.72 -0.76 16.50
C LYS A 74 2.80 0.19 17.01
N GLU A 75 4.05 -0.19 16.85
CA GLU A 75 5.25 0.54 17.25
C GLU A 75 5.51 1.76 16.34
N ILE A 76 4.82 1.87 15.21
CA ILE A 76 5.00 2.97 14.25
C ILE A 76 4.05 4.13 14.55
N ASN A 77 4.62 5.33 14.54
CA ASN A 77 3.87 6.55 14.78
C ASN A 77 2.79 6.74 13.70
N ARG A 78 1.57 7.07 14.13
CA ARG A 78 0.43 7.32 13.23
C ARG A 78 0.68 8.40 12.18
N ALA A 79 1.61 9.32 12.40
CA ALA A 79 2.00 10.33 11.42
C ALA A 79 2.56 9.73 10.11
N TYR A 80 3.10 8.50 10.14
CA TYR A 80 3.54 7.80 8.93
C TYR A 80 2.36 7.21 8.15
N HIS A 81 1.18 7.07 8.75
CA HIS A 81 -0.01 6.50 8.12
C HIS A 81 -0.88 7.57 7.45
N CYS A 82 -0.31 8.75 7.18
CA CYS A 82 -0.99 9.80 6.43
C CYS A 82 -0.03 10.48 5.44
N ILE A 83 -0.62 11.12 4.42
CA ILE A 83 0.07 12.01 3.49
C ILE A 83 -0.43 13.42 3.77
N THR A 84 0.48 14.36 4.00
CA THR A 84 0.16 15.79 3.95
C THR A 84 0.55 16.30 2.58
N TYR A 85 -0.41 16.77 1.80
CA TYR A 85 -0.16 17.29 0.46
C TYR A 85 0.38 18.71 0.52
N LEU A 86 1.54 18.95 -0.07
CA LEU A 86 2.18 20.26 -0.21
C LEU A 86 2.37 20.56 -1.70
N THR A 87 1.85 21.69 -2.18
CA THR A 87 1.90 22.08 -3.61
C THR A 87 3.32 22.41 -4.08
N CYS A 88 4.22 22.79 -3.16
CA CYS A 88 5.63 23.01 -3.47
C CYS A 88 6.38 21.69 -3.77
N CYS A 89 5.78 20.55 -3.45
CA CYS A 89 6.33 19.23 -3.73
C CYS A 89 5.56 18.61 -4.90
N SER A 90 6.27 18.20 -5.96
CA SER A 90 5.66 17.44 -7.07
C SER A 90 5.14 16.07 -6.62
N HIS A 91 5.77 15.50 -5.59
CA HIS A 91 5.43 14.17 -5.06
C HIS A 91 5.35 14.21 -3.54
N ASN A 92 4.20 13.81 -3.02
CA ASN A 92 3.94 13.74 -1.59
C ASN A 92 3.72 12.27 -1.23
N TYR A 93 4.66 11.66 -0.51
CA TYR A 93 4.63 10.23 -0.26
C TYR A 93 4.83 9.90 1.21
N THR A 94 4.40 8.69 1.57
CA THR A 94 4.76 8.04 2.82
C THR A 94 5.07 6.57 2.56
N SER A 95 5.88 5.98 3.43
CA SER A 95 6.16 4.56 3.42
C SER A 95 6.25 4.02 4.82
N PHE A 96 5.68 2.85 5.06
CA PHE A 96 5.73 2.19 6.35
C PHE A 96 5.56 0.69 6.19
N PRO A 97 6.15 -0.10 7.09
CA PRO A 97 5.94 -1.53 7.13
C PRO A 97 4.54 -1.87 7.68
N VAL A 98 4.05 -3.01 7.22
CA VAL A 98 2.72 -3.56 7.49
C VAL A 98 2.86 -5.01 7.91
N ARG A 99 1.91 -5.47 8.72
CA ARG A 99 1.81 -6.88 9.11
C ARG A 99 0.67 -7.52 8.32
N LEU A 100 0.97 -8.65 7.68
CA LEU A 100 -0.06 -9.49 7.08
C LEU A 100 -0.75 -10.30 8.18
N VAL A 101 -2.08 -10.25 8.20
CA VAL A 101 -2.90 -11.04 9.11
C VAL A 101 -3.42 -12.24 8.31
N LYS A 102 -3.14 -13.46 8.78
CA LYS A 102 -3.59 -14.68 8.13
C LYS A 102 -4.59 -15.40 9.02
N GLU A 103 -5.76 -15.65 8.48
CA GLU A 103 -6.69 -16.63 9.04
C GLU A 103 -6.44 -17.98 8.36
N ALA A 104 -6.50 -19.07 9.14
CA ALA A 104 -6.32 -20.40 8.59
C ALA A 104 -7.47 -20.74 7.63
N GLY A 105 -7.14 -21.17 6.41
CA GLY A 105 -8.12 -21.66 5.45
C GLY A 105 -8.76 -20.62 4.52
N THR A 106 -8.44 -19.33 4.65
CA THR A 106 -8.99 -18.26 3.79
C THR A 106 -7.91 -17.63 2.89
N VAL A 107 -8.33 -17.15 1.71
CA VAL A 107 -7.47 -16.33 0.86
C VAL A 107 -7.36 -14.95 1.52
N PRO A 108 -6.14 -14.48 1.86
CA PRO A 108 -5.99 -13.20 2.54
C PRO A 108 -6.41 -12.07 1.60
N HIS A 109 -7.42 -11.30 1.99
CA HIS A 109 -7.87 -10.12 1.25
C HIS A 109 -7.58 -8.85 2.04
N ALA A 110 -6.79 -7.95 1.46
CA ALA A 110 -6.41 -6.68 2.06
C ALA A 110 -7.14 -5.52 1.38
N ILE A 111 -7.53 -4.54 2.19
CA ILE A 111 -8.16 -3.30 1.73
C ILE A 111 -7.35 -2.13 2.28
N ILE A 112 -6.99 -1.21 1.39
CA ILE A 112 -6.36 0.07 1.73
C ILE A 112 -7.33 1.17 1.33
N GLU A 113 -7.78 1.97 2.28
CA GLU A 113 -8.68 3.10 2.04
C GLU A 113 -7.94 4.41 2.27
N TYR A 114 -8.23 5.39 1.43
CA TYR A 114 -7.68 6.73 1.52
C TYR A 114 -8.77 7.70 1.94
N GLU A 115 -8.67 8.27 3.14
CA GLU A 115 -9.70 9.13 3.72
C GLU A 115 -9.21 10.58 3.80
N SER A 116 -10.05 11.53 3.37
CA SER A 116 -9.77 12.95 3.60
C SER A 116 -10.05 13.33 5.05
N VAL A 117 -9.02 13.67 5.82
CA VAL A 117 -9.18 14.08 7.22
C VAL A 117 -9.98 15.38 7.33
N ASN A 118 -9.71 16.32 6.43
CA ASN A 118 -10.31 17.65 6.45
C ASN A 118 -11.75 17.67 5.91
N SER A 119 -12.18 16.64 5.18
CA SER A 119 -13.52 16.55 4.56
C SER A 119 -14.46 15.60 5.32
N GLY A 120 -14.28 15.42 6.62
CA GLY A 120 -15.15 14.54 7.41
C GLY A 120 -14.92 13.05 7.16
N ARG A 121 -13.70 12.64 6.78
CA ARG A 121 -13.30 11.25 6.47
C ARG A 121 -14.01 10.65 5.26
N GLU A 122 -14.28 11.48 4.25
CA GLU A 122 -14.71 10.99 2.94
C GLU A 122 -13.67 10.03 2.35
N ILE A 123 -14.12 8.87 1.89
CA ILE A 123 -13.29 7.89 1.19
C ILE A 123 -13.00 8.41 -0.22
N LEU A 124 -11.75 8.74 -0.48
CA LEU A 124 -11.26 9.24 -1.76
C LEU A 124 -11.03 8.11 -2.78
N HIS A 125 -10.49 6.99 -2.30
CA HIS A 125 -10.16 5.82 -3.11
C HIS A 125 -9.98 4.57 -2.24
N GLN A 126 -10.17 3.39 -2.84
CA GLN A 126 -9.95 2.10 -2.19
C GLN A 126 -9.16 1.17 -3.10
N VAL A 127 -8.24 0.41 -2.50
CA VAL A 127 -7.45 -0.62 -3.18
C VAL A 127 -7.75 -1.95 -2.52
N HIS A 128 -8.22 -2.89 -3.33
CA HIS A 128 -8.45 -4.28 -2.93
C HIS A 128 -7.38 -5.15 -3.55
N TYR A 129 -6.66 -5.90 -2.73
CA TYR A 129 -5.65 -6.81 -3.25
C TYR A 129 -5.42 -8.03 -2.36
N THR A 130 -4.95 -9.09 -3.00
CA THR A 130 -4.52 -10.31 -2.31
C THR A 130 -3.02 -10.23 -2.08
N PRO A 131 -2.54 -9.97 -0.84
CA PRO A 131 -1.12 -10.07 -0.55
C PRO A 131 -0.66 -11.51 -0.79
N GLU A 132 0.20 -11.70 -1.79
CA GLU A 132 0.74 -13.01 -2.13
C GLU A 132 1.41 -13.68 -0.93
N ARG A 133 1.27 -15.00 -0.86
CA ARG A 133 1.78 -15.88 0.20
C ARG A 133 3.19 -15.49 0.64
N TYR A 134 3.34 -15.31 1.96
CA TYR A 134 4.60 -15.56 2.65
C TYR A 134 5.00 -17.01 2.35
N HIS A 135 6.10 -17.24 1.62
CA HIS A 135 6.74 -18.56 1.54
C HIS A 135 7.53 -18.85 2.83
N GLY A 136 6.92 -18.59 4.00
CA GLY A 136 7.46 -19.00 5.30
C GLY A 136 6.90 -20.35 5.69
N SER A 137 7.27 -21.37 4.93
CA SER A 137 7.26 -22.79 5.28
C SER A 137 7.83 -23.54 4.08
N ARG A 138 9.15 -23.76 4.05
CA ARG A 138 9.66 -25.00 3.48
C ARG A 138 9.05 -26.11 4.35
N VAL A 139 7.91 -26.65 3.95
CA VAL A 139 7.58 -28.01 4.36
C VAL A 139 8.57 -28.87 3.57
N THR A 140 9.70 -29.20 4.18
CA THR A 140 10.47 -30.37 3.77
C THR A 140 9.53 -31.55 3.94
N PHE A 141 8.95 -32.02 2.84
CA PHE A 141 8.49 -33.39 2.77
C PHE A 141 9.73 -34.25 3.02
N VAL A 142 9.82 -34.83 4.20
CA VAL A 142 10.67 -36.00 4.42
C VAL A 142 9.92 -37.13 3.71
N PRO A 143 10.40 -37.68 2.59
CA PRO A 143 9.78 -38.87 2.03
C PRO A 143 9.88 -39.98 3.08
N ASP A 144 8.74 -40.59 3.42
CA ASP A 144 8.70 -41.79 4.25
C ASP A 144 9.65 -42.81 3.62
N THR A 145 10.76 -43.05 4.30
CA THR A 145 11.68 -44.12 3.92
C THR A 145 10.95 -45.42 4.25
N PRO A 146 10.72 -46.33 3.28
CA PRO A 146 10.12 -47.61 3.60
C PRO A 146 11.04 -48.33 4.58
N ARG A 147 10.49 -48.76 5.72
CA ARG A 147 11.18 -49.71 6.61
C ARG A 147 11.35 -51.01 5.83
N GLU A 148 12.58 -51.29 5.40
CA GLU A 148 12.98 -52.64 5.08
C GLU A 148 12.88 -53.48 6.36
N THR A 149 11.90 -54.38 6.40
CA THR A 149 11.88 -55.48 7.36
C THR A 149 12.83 -56.55 6.85
N SER A 150 13.94 -56.74 7.56
CA SER A 150 14.70 -58.00 7.58
C SER A 150 14.47 -58.69 8.92
#